data_AF-A0A7X9L8P7-F1
#
_entry.id   AF-A0A7X9L8P7-F1
#
_cell.length_a   1.000
_cell.length_b   1.000
_cell.length_c   1.000
_cell.angle_alpha   90.00
_cell.angle_beta   90.00
_cell.angle_gamma   90.00
#
_symmetry.space_group_name_H-M   'P 1'
#
loop_
_entity.id
_entity.type
_entity.pdbx_description
1 polymer ?
#
loop_
_entity_poly.entity_id
_entity_poly.type
_entity_poly.pdbx_seq_one_letter_code
_entity_poly.pdbx_strand_id
1 'polypeptide(L)'
;RNWVLGWVNERKIAALTEQLLQQQNQWTAAEQARDRVEAERAQVNARLSTVASLGVYASWAELDHEEATARATAADAERERLLAGSSALAEIERRLAEADEEIAALADRLNRLHGDIGRLDDRIRRDTDLRDGDEAFVNGCGDAELAAARQTYPALRKRLGAKLPTRPGECQPASDSMTTELQNQVDRTIRELNGYTTSLLQYMGEVRRRWPESTTEMDASIAALPDFRQFHERVASDDLPKFEADFKQELNKNTIRELAGFNNWLNRQADEIQSRVDRINDAMGAIDYSPGRYITLEKERTVNTEVQGFRQDLRTATTDAVNAEDDRYSEERFRDVQRIIEKFRGRVGHADTDRAWTRRVTDVRNWFIFSASERDRDTDEEWEHYRDSDGKSGGQKEKLAYTILAASLAYQFGLEWGATRSRDFRFAVIDEAFGRGSDASTRYALDLFAKLGLQLLIVTPLQKVHVIEPYVRAIGFVDNPSTKYSRLQTLSIEEFHRQRDARG
;
A
#
# COMPACT_ATOMS: atom_id res chain seq x y z
N ARG A 1 -49.31 51.09 80.91
CA ARG A 1 -49.70 52.41 80.37
C ARG A 1 -48.86 53.47 81.09
N ASN A 2 -47.95 54.10 80.32
CA ASN A 2 -47.30 55.41 80.51
C ASN A 2 -46.72 55.67 81.92
N TRP A 3 -45.43 55.54 82.22
CA TRP A 3 -44.22 56.04 81.53
C TRP A 3 -43.01 55.17 81.92
N VAL A 4 -42.05 54.96 81.02
CA VAL A 4 -40.66 54.63 81.38
C VAL A 4 -39.72 55.39 80.45
N LEU A 5 -39.06 56.41 81.01
CA LEU A 5 -37.81 56.96 80.49
C LEU A 5 -36.70 56.02 80.96
N GLY A 6 -36.11 55.25 80.04
CA GLY A 6 -35.00 54.34 80.34
C GLY A 6 -34.74 53.34 79.22
N TRP A 7 -33.50 53.23 78.77
CA TRP A 7 -33.03 52.56 77.54
C TRP A 7 -33.05 51.02 77.56
N VAL A 8 -33.95 50.38 78.31
CA VAL A 8 -34.08 48.91 78.35
C VAL A 8 -35.55 48.50 78.29
N ASN A 9 -35.97 47.95 77.14
CA ASN A 9 -37.36 47.57 76.84
C ASN A 9 -37.80 46.23 77.47
N GLU A 10 -36.88 45.50 78.13
CA GLU A 10 -37.10 44.16 78.66
C GLU A 10 -38.24 44.08 79.69
N ARG A 11 -38.37 45.05 80.60
CA ARG A 11 -39.44 45.05 81.62
C ARG A 11 -40.83 45.24 81.03
N LYS A 12 -40.95 46.03 79.96
CA LYS A 12 -42.23 46.27 79.28
C LYS A 12 -42.63 45.06 78.44
N ILE A 13 -41.66 44.41 77.79
CA ILE A 13 -41.86 43.14 77.09
C ILE A 13 -42.29 42.07 78.10
N ALA A 14 -41.58 41.88 79.22
CA ALA A 14 -41.94 40.92 80.26
C ALA A 14 -43.37 41.12 80.80
N ALA A 15 -43.77 42.37 81.11
CA ALA A 15 -45.12 42.66 81.60
C ALA A 15 -46.22 42.44 80.53
N LEU A 16 -45.94 42.75 79.25
CA LEU A 16 -46.86 42.47 78.16
C LEU A 16 -46.94 40.96 77.84
N THR A 17 -45.83 40.23 77.97
CA THR A 17 -45.78 38.77 77.82
C THR A 17 -46.53 38.09 78.95
N GLU A 18 -46.41 38.57 80.19
CA GLU A 18 -47.19 38.08 81.34
C GLU A 18 -48.68 38.35 81.17
N GLN A 19 -49.07 39.55 80.70
CA GLN A 19 -50.46 39.85 80.35
C GLN A 19 -50.98 38.99 79.19
N LEU A 20 -50.17 38.74 78.16
CA LEU A 20 -50.52 37.86 77.06
C LEU A 20 -50.77 36.44 77.58
N LEU A 21 -49.87 35.90 78.41
CA LEU A 21 -50.01 34.59 79.04
C LEU A 21 -51.25 34.51 79.93
N GLN A 22 -51.53 35.57 80.71
CA GLN A 22 -52.71 35.62 81.56
C GLN A 22 -54.01 35.64 80.73
N GLN A 23 -54.07 36.46 79.68
CA GLN A 23 -55.21 36.49 78.77
C GLN A 23 -55.36 35.20 77.98
N GLN A 24 -54.25 34.57 77.58
CA GLN A 24 -54.26 33.31 76.85
C GLN A 24 -54.72 32.16 77.74
N ASN A 25 -54.34 32.15 79.02
CA ASN A 25 -54.86 31.21 80.01
C ASN A 25 -56.36 31.43 80.29
N GLN A 26 -56.80 32.68 80.40
CA GLN A 26 -58.23 33.00 80.55
C GLN A 26 -59.05 32.60 79.31
N TRP A 27 -58.51 32.84 78.11
CA TRP A 27 -59.13 32.44 76.86
C TRP A 27 -59.23 30.92 76.75
N THR A 28 -58.15 30.21 77.04
CA THR A 28 -58.13 28.73 77.03
C THR A 28 -59.10 28.15 78.05
N ALA A 29 -59.19 28.71 79.26
CA ALA A 29 -60.15 28.27 80.27
C ALA A 29 -61.60 28.55 79.85
N ALA A 30 -61.87 29.71 79.24
CA ALA A 30 -63.19 30.05 78.72
C ALA A 30 -63.58 29.17 77.53
N GLU A 31 -62.63 28.83 76.66
CA GLU A 31 -62.84 27.92 75.53
C GLU A 31 -63.17 26.51 76.04
N GLN A 32 -62.40 25.98 77.00
CA GLN A 32 -62.71 24.69 77.63
C GLN A 32 -64.08 24.68 78.33
N ALA A 33 -64.47 25.79 78.97
CA ALA A 33 -65.79 25.91 79.59
C ALA A 33 -66.91 25.94 78.54
N ARG A 34 -66.72 26.66 77.44
CA ARG A 34 -67.65 26.68 76.29
C ARG A 34 -67.82 25.27 75.74
N ASP A 35 -66.72 24.58 75.46
CA ASP A 35 -66.75 23.26 74.84
C ASP A 35 -67.43 22.22 75.74
N ARG A 36 -67.24 22.31 77.07
CA ARG A 36 -67.98 21.48 78.04
C ARG A 36 -69.49 21.74 77.99
N VAL A 37 -69.91 23.01 78.02
CA VAL A 37 -71.33 23.37 77.95
C VAL A 37 -71.94 22.98 76.61
N GLU A 38 -71.18 23.09 75.52
CA GLU A 38 -71.64 22.69 74.19
C GLU A 38 -71.79 21.17 74.07
N ALA A 39 -70.87 20.40 74.66
CA ALA A 39 -70.99 18.95 74.78
C ALA A 39 -72.18 18.53 75.66
N GLU A 40 -72.41 19.18 76.80
CA GLU A 40 -73.58 18.94 77.64
C GLU A 40 -74.87 19.28 76.90
N ARG A 41 -74.92 20.42 76.20
CA ARG A 41 -76.06 20.82 75.36
C ARG A 41 -76.31 19.79 74.25
N ALA A 42 -75.26 19.30 73.60
CA ALA A 42 -75.38 18.27 72.58
C ALA A 42 -75.92 16.96 73.17
N GLN A 43 -75.46 16.54 74.35
CA GLN A 43 -75.95 15.35 75.03
C GLN A 43 -77.42 15.49 75.46
N VAL A 44 -77.81 16.66 75.97
CA VAL A 44 -79.21 16.94 76.34
C VAL A 44 -80.10 16.99 75.11
N ASN A 45 -79.66 17.63 74.02
CA ASN A 45 -80.40 17.65 72.76
C ASN A 45 -80.52 16.25 72.14
N ALA A 46 -79.48 15.43 72.20
CA ALA A 46 -79.54 14.04 71.75
C ALA A 46 -80.56 13.26 72.58
N ARG A 47 -80.52 13.38 73.92
CA ARG A 47 -81.53 12.76 74.81
C ARG A 47 -82.94 13.25 74.52
N LEU A 48 -83.12 14.56 74.33
CA LEU A 48 -84.42 15.14 73.98
C LEU A 48 -84.91 14.59 72.64
N SER A 49 -84.04 14.49 71.63
CA SER A 49 -84.38 13.92 70.33
C SER A 49 -84.72 12.43 70.42
N THR A 50 -84.01 11.66 71.24
CA THR A 50 -84.32 10.24 71.49
C THR A 50 -85.66 10.08 72.21
N VAL A 51 -85.97 10.94 73.18
CA VAL A 51 -87.27 10.91 73.87
C VAL A 51 -88.39 11.40 72.95
N ALA A 52 -88.14 12.42 72.12
CA ALA A 52 -89.10 12.89 71.13
C ALA A 52 -89.38 11.84 70.05
N SER A 53 -88.37 11.07 69.62
CA SER A 53 -88.58 9.98 68.67
C SER A 53 -89.40 8.83 69.25
N LEU A 54 -89.35 8.61 70.58
CA LEU A 54 -90.26 7.68 71.25
C LEU A 54 -91.72 8.14 71.22
N GLY A 55 -91.98 9.44 71.10
CA GLY A 55 -93.34 9.99 70.99
C GLY A 55 -94.05 9.72 69.65
N VAL A 56 -93.33 9.22 68.64
CA VAL A 56 -93.91 8.83 67.34
C VAL A 56 -94.69 7.52 67.44
N TYR A 57 -94.35 6.65 68.39
CA TYR A 57 -94.94 5.33 68.53
C TYR A 57 -96.19 5.38 69.41
N ALA A 58 -97.28 4.76 68.97
CA ALA A 58 -98.57 4.84 69.64
C ALA A 58 -98.72 3.80 70.79
N SER A 59 -97.87 2.78 70.83
CA SER A 59 -97.90 1.71 71.82
C SER A 59 -96.54 1.03 72.04
N TRP A 60 -96.34 0.38 73.20
CA TRP A 60 -95.11 -0.37 73.49
C TRP A 60 -94.86 -1.52 72.51
N ALA A 61 -95.92 -2.12 71.94
CA ALA A 61 -95.81 -3.23 70.99
C ALA A 61 -95.03 -2.87 69.70
N GLU A 62 -94.92 -1.59 69.35
CA GLU A 62 -94.13 -1.13 68.20
C GLU A 62 -92.62 -1.07 68.50
N LEU A 63 -92.23 -1.08 69.78
CA LEU A 63 -90.85 -1.01 70.26
C LEU A 63 -90.39 -2.31 70.93
N ASP A 64 -91.30 -3.25 71.19
CA ASP A 64 -91.02 -4.52 71.86
C ASP A 64 -90.25 -5.47 70.93
N HIS A 65 -88.93 -5.33 70.91
CA HIS A 65 -88.05 -6.19 70.12
C HIS A 65 -88.06 -7.65 70.60
N GLU A 66 -88.36 -7.91 71.87
CA GLU A 66 -88.39 -9.27 72.41
C GLU A 66 -89.62 -10.01 71.88
N GLU A 67 -90.80 -9.36 71.91
CA GLU A 67 -92.02 -9.90 71.31
C GLU A 67 -91.89 -10.09 69.79
N ALA A 68 -91.32 -9.11 69.08
CA ALA A 68 -91.09 -9.19 67.65
C ALA A 68 -90.13 -10.34 67.28
N THR A 69 -89.05 -10.51 68.04
CA THR A 69 -88.08 -11.60 67.86
C THR A 69 -88.73 -12.96 68.15
N ALA A 70 -89.54 -13.05 69.22
CA ALA A 70 -90.27 -14.28 69.53
C ALA A 70 -91.28 -14.64 68.43
N ARG A 71 -91.99 -13.64 67.87
CA ARG A 71 -92.93 -13.85 66.75
C ARG A 71 -92.22 -14.28 65.47
N ALA A 72 -91.08 -13.67 65.14
CA ALA A 72 -90.25 -14.09 64.00
C ALA A 72 -89.74 -15.53 64.18
N THR A 73 -89.21 -15.85 65.36
CA THR A 73 -88.74 -17.21 65.68
C THR A 73 -89.86 -18.24 65.57
N ALA A 74 -91.06 -17.91 66.06
CA ALA A 74 -92.22 -18.80 65.94
C ALA A 74 -92.69 -18.98 64.48
N ALA A 75 -92.65 -17.91 63.68
CA ALA A 75 -92.98 -17.96 62.26
C ALA A 75 -91.94 -18.78 61.48
N ASP A 76 -90.65 -18.65 61.79
CA ASP A 76 -89.58 -19.46 61.20
C ASP A 76 -89.70 -20.93 61.58
N ALA A 77 -90.00 -21.24 62.84
CA ALA A 77 -90.26 -22.61 63.27
C ALA A 77 -91.49 -23.23 62.57
N GLU A 78 -92.57 -22.46 62.37
CA GLU A 78 -93.72 -22.93 61.60
C GLU A 78 -93.39 -23.07 60.10
N ARG A 79 -92.57 -22.17 59.54
CA ARG A 79 -92.05 -22.28 58.17
C ARG A 79 -91.24 -23.56 58.00
N GLU A 80 -90.32 -23.85 58.90
CA GLU A 80 -89.54 -25.10 58.89
C GLU A 80 -90.44 -26.33 59.05
N ARG A 81 -91.47 -26.28 59.91
CA ARG A 81 -92.45 -27.37 60.06
C ARG A 81 -93.22 -27.64 58.75
N LEU A 82 -93.67 -26.58 58.07
CA LEU A 82 -94.38 -26.67 56.80
C LEU A 82 -93.46 -27.18 55.66
N LEU A 83 -92.21 -26.75 55.63
CA LEU A 83 -91.19 -27.22 54.68
C LEU A 83 -90.84 -28.70 54.92
N ALA A 84 -90.62 -29.10 56.17
CA ALA A 84 -90.32 -30.48 56.54
C ALA A 84 -91.48 -31.45 56.26
N GLY A 85 -92.72 -30.96 56.29
CA GLY A 85 -93.93 -31.75 56.00
C GLY A 85 -94.30 -31.86 54.51
N SER A 86 -93.69 -31.07 53.62
CA SER A 86 -94.08 -30.97 52.22
C SER A 86 -92.93 -31.30 51.26
N SER A 87 -92.76 -32.59 50.97
CA SER A 87 -91.83 -33.07 49.94
C SER A 87 -92.10 -32.47 48.56
N ALA A 88 -93.35 -32.08 48.29
CA ALA A 88 -93.75 -31.43 47.05
C ALA A 88 -93.15 -30.02 46.89
N LEU A 89 -93.01 -29.25 47.98
CA LEU A 89 -92.46 -27.90 47.92
C LEU A 89 -90.94 -27.92 47.69
N ALA A 90 -90.22 -28.83 48.36
CA ALA A 90 -88.78 -29.03 48.14
C ALA A 90 -88.47 -29.47 46.70
N GLU A 91 -89.31 -30.33 46.10
CA GLU A 91 -89.16 -30.73 44.70
C GLU A 91 -89.44 -29.57 43.72
N ILE A 92 -90.37 -28.67 44.05
CA ILE A 92 -90.63 -27.47 43.24
C ILE A 92 -89.44 -26.50 43.31
N GLU A 93 -88.88 -26.25 44.49
CA GLU A 93 -87.69 -25.40 44.65
C GLU A 93 -86.48 -25.97 43.89
N ARG A 94 -86.26 -27.29 43.95
CA ARG A 94 -85.20 -27.96 43.17
C ARG A 94 -85.41 -27.76 41.67
N ARG A 95 -86.63 -27.97 41.17
CA ARG A 95 -86.96 -27.75 39.75
C ARG A 95 -86.83 -26.29 39.33
N LEU A 96 -87.12 -25.35 40.22
CA LEU A 96 -86.94 -23.93 39.95
C LEU A 96 -85.45 -23.60 39.82
N ALA A 97 -84.61 -24.11 40.73
CA ALA A 97 -83.16 -23.92 40.65
C ALA A 97 -82.57 -24.55 39.37
N GLU A 98 -83.00 -25.76 39.01
CA GLU A 98 -82.60 -26.42 37.75
C GLU A 98 -83.03 -25.61 36.53
N ALA A 99 -84.26 -25.08 36.52
CA ALA A 99 -84.75 -24.24 35.44
C ALA A 99 -83.98 -22.90 35.36
N ASP A 100 -83.64 -22.29 36.50
CA ASP A 100 -82.84 -21.05 36.55
C ASP A 100 -81.42 -21.27 36.02
N GLU A 101 -80.78 -22.40 36.40
CA GLU A 101 -79.48 -22.80 35.85
C GLU A 101 -79.55 -23.06 34.34
N GLU A 102 -80.59 -23.75 33.86
CA GLU A 102 -80.82 -23.97 32.42
C GLU A 102 -81.04 -22.65 31.67
N ILE A 103 -81.82 -21.72 32.23
CA ILE A 103 -82.06 -20.39 31.66
C ILE A 103 -80.75 -19.62 31.56
N ALA A 104 -79.93 -19.61 32.61
CA ALA A 104 -78.63 -18.94 32.61
C ALA A 104 -77.68 -19.53 31.56
N ALA A 105 -77.59 -20.86 31.47
CA ALA A 105 -76.77 -21.55 30.49
C ALA A 105 -77.22 -21.28 29.04
N LEU A 106 -78.54 -21.24 28.80
CA LEU A 106 -79.11 -20.89 27.49
C LEU A 106 -78.85 -19.42 27.14
N ALA A 107 -78.98 -18.49 28.09
CA ALA A 107 -78.69 -17.08 27.88
C ALA A 107 -77.22 -16.86 27.50
N ASP A 108 -76.29 -17.52 28.18
CA ASP A 108 -74.86 -17.49 27.84
C ASP A 108 -74.57 -18.03 26.45
N ARG A 109 -75.20 -19.16 26.09
CA ARG A 109 -75.07 -19.74 24.75
C ARG A 109 -75.61 -18.81 23.67
N LEU A 110 -76.76 -18.19 23.92
CA LEU A 110 -77.38 -17.24 23.01
C LEU A 110 -76.49 -16.00 22.80
N ASN A 111 -75.92 -15.45 23.88
CA ASN A 111 -74.98 -14.33 23.79
C ASN A 111 -73.73 -14.68 22.97
N ARG A 112 -73.16 -15.88 23.15
CA ARG A 112 -72.01 -16.35 22.34
C ARG A 112 -72.38 -16.47 20.87
N LEU A 113 -73.52 -17.10 20.56
CA LEU A 113 -73.99 -17.25 19.19
C LEU A 113 -74.29 -15.90 18.53
N HIS A 114 -74.88 -14.94 19.25
CA HIS A 114 -75.07 -13.58 18.74
C HIS A 114 -73.74 -12.88 18.44
N GLY A 115 -72.73 -13.05 19.31
CA GLY A 115 -71.38 -12.54 19.05
C GLY A 115 -70.73 -13.18 17.82
N ASP A 116 -70.92 -14.49 17.61
CA ASP A 116 -70.43 -15.21 16.44
C ASP A 116 -71.11 -14.77 15.15
N ILE A 117 -72.44 -14.63 15.17
CA ILE A 117 -73.24 -14.12 14.06
C ILE A 117 -72.77 -12.70 13.70
N GLY A 118 -72.62 -11.81 14.68
CA GLY A 118 -72.13 -10.45 14.44
C GLY A 118 -70.75 -10.44 13.77
N ARG A 119 -69.80 -11.26 14.25
CA ARG A 119 -68.46 -11.39 13.65
C ARG A 119 -68.50 -11.93 12.23
N LEU A 120 -69.38 -12.90 11.95
CA LEU A 120 -69.54 -13.47 10.61
C LEU A 120 -70.21 -12.48 9.66
N ASP A 121 -71.24 -11.76 10.11
CA ASP A 121 -71.91 -10.71 9.33
C ASP A 121 -70.94 -9.58 8.97
N ASP A 122 -70.14 -9.09 9.92
CA ASP A 122 -69.12 -8.08 9.67
C ASP A 122 -68.03 -8.56 8.71
N ARG A 123 -67.74 -9.86 8.71
CA ARG A 123 -66.81 -10.46 7.75
C ARG A 123 -67.43 -10.55 6.36
N ILE A 124 -68.66 -11.04 6.25
CA ILE A 124 -69.39 -11.16 4.99
C ILE A 124 -69.55 -9.78 4.35
N ARG A 125 -69.93 -8.76 5.14
CA ARG A 125 -70.04 -7.38 4.65
C ARG A 125 -68.72 -6.88 4.07
N ARG A 126 -67.62 -6.97 4.83
CA ARG A 126 -66.30 -6.53 4.36
C ARG A 126 -65.83 -7.27 3.10
N ASP A 127 -65.97 -8.60 3.07
CA ASP A 127 -65.57 -9.39 1.91
C ASP A 127 -66.45 -9.09 0.69
N THR A 128 -67.73 -8.76 0.90
CA THR A 128 -68.67 -8.33 -0.16
C THR A 128 -68.30 -6.94 -0.69
N ASP A 129 -68.05 -5.96 0.18
CA ASP A 129 -67.64 -4.62 -0.22
C ASP A 129 -66.34 -4.64 -1.03
N LEU A 130 -65.37 -5.46 -0.64
CA LEU A 130 -64.12 -5.65 -1.39
C LEU A 130 -64.36 -6.29 -2.76
N ARG A 131 -65.18 -7.34 -2.83
CA ARG A 131 -65.53 -8.00 -4.10
C ARG A 131 -66.25 -7.04 -5.04
N ASP A 132 -67.21 -6.29 -4.53
CA ASP A 132 -68.02 -5.36 -5.33
C ASP A 132 -67.14 -4.19 -5.83
N GLY A 133 -66.15 -3.75 -5.04
CA GLY A 133 -65.12 -2.80 -5.46
C GLY A 133 -64.23 -3.34 -6.58
N ASP A 134 -63.73 -4.58 -6.45
CA ASP A 134 -62.93 -5.25 -7.49
C ASP A 134 -63.74 -5.44 -8.78
N GLU A 135 -65.01 -5.84 -8.67
CA GLU A 135 -65.91 -6.03 -9.81
C GLU A 135 -66.21 -4.70 -10.50
N ALA A 136 -66.46 -3.62 -9.75
CA ALA A 136 -66.64 -2.28 -10.31
C ALA A 136 -65.39 -1.79 -11.05
N PHE A 137 -64.19 -2.05 -10.51
CA PHE A 137 -62.93 -1.73 -11.17
C PHE A 137 -62.78 -2.48 -12.49
N VAL A 138 -63.00 -3.80 -12.50
CA VAL A 138 -62.89 -4.64 -13.70
C VAL A 138 -63.92 -4.24 -14.75
N ASN A 139 -65.17 -3.97 -14.35
CA ASN A 139 -66.25 -3.53 -15.24
C ASN A 139 -66.03 -2.11 -15.79
N GLY A 140 -65.24 -1.28 -15.10
CA GLY A 140 -64.84 0.04 -15.57
C GLY A 140 -63.74 0.03 -16.64
N CYS A 141 -63.03 -1.09 -16.79
CA CYS A 141 -62.00 -1.25 -17.83
C CYS A 141 -62.62 -1.57 -19.20
N GLY A 142 -62.01 -1.07 -20.27
CA GLY A 142 -62.46 -1.39 -21.62
C GLY A 142 -62.13 -2.83 -22.03
N ASP A 143 -62.93 -3.42 -22.93
CA ASP A 143 -62.72 -4.81 -23.41
C ASP A 143 -61.31 -5.03 -24.00
N ALA A 144 -60.74 -4.02 -24.66
CA ALA A 144 -59.39 -4.08 -25.22
C ALA A 144 -58.30 -4.14 -24.12
N GLU A 145 -58.47 -3.40 -23.03
CA GLU A 145 -57.55 -3.39 -21.89
C GLU A 145 -57.63 -4.72 -21.13
N LEU A 146 -58.83 -5.25 -20.93
CA LEU A 146 -59.04 -6.56 -20.32
C LEU A 146 -58.43 -7.68 -21.17
N ALA A 147 -58.58 -7.62 -22.49
CA ALA A 147 -57.96 -8.58 -23.40
C ALA A 147 -56.42 -8.54 -23.33
N ALA A 148 -55.83 -7.35 -23.31
CA ALA A 148 -54.38 -7.18 -23.16
C ALA A 148 -53.88 -7.69 -21.79
N ALA A 149 -54.59 -7.36 -20.71
CA ALA A 149 -54.26 -7.83 -19.38
C ALA A 149 -54.29 -9.37 -19.29
N ARG A 150 -55.31 -10.02 -19.86
CA ARG A 150 -55.46 -11.49 -19.86
C ARG A 150 -54.30 -12.22 -20.55
N GLN A 151 -53.69 -11.61 -21.57
CA GLN A 151 -52.50 -12.18 -22.22
C GLN A 151 -51.30 -12.26 -21.27
N THR A 152 -51.21 -11.40 -20.26
CA THR A 152 -50.11 -11.38 -19.28
C THR A 152 -50.31 -12.35 -18.11
N TYR A 153 -51.52 -12.89 -17.91
CA TYR A 153 -51.85 -13.76 -16.77
C TYR A 153 -50.94 -14.99 -16.63
N PRO A 154 -50.57 -15.72 -17.70
CA PRO A 154 -49.64 -16.85 -17.57
C PRO A 154 -48.27 -16.43 -17.02
N ALA A 155 -47.75 -15.29 -17.47
CA ALA A 155 -46.48 -14.75 -16.99
C ALA A 155 -46.57 -14.30 -15.52
N LEU A 156 -47.67 -13.63 -15.14
CA LEU A 156 -47.94 -13.24 -13.76
C LEU A 156 -48.08 -14.44 -12.83
N ARG A 157 -48.81 -15.49 -13.25
CA ARG A 157 -48.96 -16.74 -12.49
C ARG A 157 -47.63 -17.44 -12.27
N LYS A 158 -46.78 -17.50 -13.31
CA LYS A 158 -45.44 -18.08 -13.20
C LYS A 158 -44.56 -17.30 -12.21
N ARG A 159 -44.68 -15.97 -12.20
CA ARG A 159 -43.84 -15.08 -11.38
C ARG A 159 -44.29 -15.00 -9.93
N LEU A 160 -45.60 -14.93 -9.67
CA LEU A 160 -46.16 -14.93 -8.32
C LEU A 160 -46.14 -16.33 -7.68
N GLY A 161 -46.32 -17.40 -8.48
CA GLY A 161 -46.30 -18.78 -7.99
C GLY A 161 -47.26 -18.99 -6.82
N ALA A 162 -46.73 -19.42 -5.68
CA ALA A 162 -47.50 -19.64 -4.44
C ALA A 162 -48.05 -18.36 -3.79
N LYS A 163 -47.59 -17.17 -4.22
CA LYS A 163 -48.07 -15.86 -3.72
C LYS A 163 -49.23 -15.30 -4.55
N LEU A 164 -49.88 -16.11 -5.38
CA LEU A 164 -51.03 -15.67 -6.15
C LEU A 164 -52.17 -15.30 -5.18
N PRO A 165 -52.71 -14.07 -5.24
CA PRO A 165 -53.83 -13.65 -4.42
C PRO A 165 -55.02 -14.59 -4.59
N THR A 166 -55.60 -15.03 -3.49
CA THR A 166 -56.84 -15.84 -3.49
C THR A 166 -58.03 -15.11 -2.90
N ARG A 167 -57.78 -13.93 -2.30
CA ARG A 167 -58.79 -13.06 -1.70
C ARG A 167 -58.69 -11.64 -2.26
N PRO A 168 -59.80 -10.90 -2.37
CA PRO A 168 -59.81 -9.50 -2.83
C PRO A 168 -58.75 -8.61 -2.16
N GLY A 169 -58.65 -8.67 -0.82
CA GLY A 169 -57.69 -7.86 -0.06
C GLY A 169 -56.19 -8.20 -0.25
N GLU A 170 -55.88 -9.30 -0.94
CA GLU A 170 -54.49 -9.73 -1.22
C GLU A 170 -53.97 -9.21 -2.56
N CYS A 171 -54.86 -8.70 -3.44
CA CYS A 171 -54.51 -8.22 -4.78
C CYS A 171 -53.56 -7.01 -4.73
N GLN A 172 -53.89 -6.01 -3.91
CA GLN A 172 -53.08 -4.79 -3.81
C GLN A 172 -51.67 -5.04 -3.23
N PRO A 173 -51.51 -5.74 -2.08
CA PRO A 173 -50.18 -6.09 -1.58
C PRO A 173 -49.32 -6.91 -2.56
N ALA A 174 -49.94 -7.81 -3.32
CA ALA A 174 -49.23 -8.61 -4.32
C ALA A 174 -48.75 -7.74 -5.50
N SER A 175 -49.56 -6.75 -5.93
CA SER A 175 -49.17 -5.78 -6.95
C SER A 175 -47.99 -4.92 -6.51
N ASP A 176 -48.04 -4.37 -5.29
CA ASP A 176 -46.98 -3.50 -4.74
C ASP A 176 -45.67 -4.27 -4.56
N SER A 177 -45.76 -5.51 -4.07
CA SER A 177 -44.60 -6.39 -3.93
C SER A 177 -43.97 -6.72 -5.29
N MET A 178 -44.79 -7.03 -6.30
CA MET A 178 -44.31 -7.36 -7.64
C MET A 178 -43.64 -6.15 -8.31
N THR A 179 -44.26 -4.98 -8.20
CA THR A 179 -43.73 -3.72 -8.72
C THR A 179 -42.38 -3.40 -8.10
N THR A 180 -42.28 -3.53 -6.78
CA THR A 180 -41.01 -3.36 -6.04
C THR A 180 -39.95 -4.36 -6.52
N GLU A 181 -40.31 -5.63 -6.72
CA GLU A 181 -39.37 -6.64 -7.20
C GLU A 181 -38.87 -6.34 -8.61
N LEU A 182 -39.77 -5.96 -9.52
CA LEU A 182 -39.44 -5.56 -10.89
C LEU A 182 -38.50 -4.35 -10.90
N GLN A 183 -38.80 -3.32 -10.11
CA GLN A 183 -37.96 -2.13 -10.00
C GLN A 183 -36.56 -2.49 -9.50
N ASN A 184 -36.46 -3.34 -8.47
CA ASN A 184 -35.17 -3.80 -7.96
C ASN A 184 -34.36 -4.58 -9.01
N GLN A 185 -35.02 -5.36 -9.88
CA GLN A 185 -34.37 -6.07 -10.97
C GLN A 185 -33.88 -5.11 -12.07
N VAL A 186 -34.69 -4.11 -12.42
CA VAL A 186 -34.31 -3.04 -13.35
C VAL A 186 -33.08 -2.29 -12.80
N ASP A 187 -33.13 -1.85 -11.56
CA ASP A 187 -32.05 -1.10 -10.91
C ASP A 187 -30.77 -1.93 -10.76
N ARG A 188 -30.88 -3.25 -10.54
CA ARG A 188 -29.73 -4.16 -10.57
C ARG A 188 -29.11 -4.23 -11.96
N THR A 189 -29.94 -4.44 -12.98
CA THR A 189 -29.48 -4.55 -14.38
C THR A 189 -28.82 -3.26 -14.86
N ILE A 190 -29.39 -2.10 -14.51
CA ILE A 190 -28.80 -0.79 -14.84
C ILE A 190 -27.44 -0.61 -14.15
N ARG A 191 -27.31 -0.99 -12.87
CA ARG A 191 -26.03 -0.94 -12.17
C ARG A 191 -24.97 -1.84 -12.80
N GLU A 192 -25.34 -3.06 -13.18
CA GLU A 192 -24.45 -3.99 -13.89
C GLU A 192 -24.02 -3.41 -15.24
N LEU A 193 -24.97 -2.88 -16.03
CA LEU A 193 -24.69 -2.25 -17.32
C LEU A 193 -23.72 -1.07 -17.20
N ASN A 194 -23.92 -0.21 -16.20
CA ASN A 194 -23.04 0.92 -15.93
C ASN A 194 -21.65 0.46 -15.46
N GLY A 195 -21.59 -0.61 -14.68
CA GLY A 195 -20.34 -1.26 -14.28
C GLY A 195 -19.55 -1.74 -15.49
N TYR A 196 -20.19 -2.55 -16.36
CA TYR A 196 -19.57 -3.02 -17.61
C TYR A 196 -19.15 -1.86 -18.53
N THR A 197 -19.97 -0.83 -18.63
CA THR A 197 -19.65 0.38 -19.42
C THR A 197 -18.39 1.07 -18.90
N THR A 198 -18.30 1.26 -17.58
CA THR A 198 -17.14 1.92 -16.95
C THR A 198 -15.87 1.10 -17.15
N SER A 199 -15.94 -0.22 -16.92
CA SER A 199 -14.81 -1.11 -17.15
C SER A 199 -14.39 -1.12 -18.63
N LEU A 200 -15.34 -1.16 -19.56
CA LEU A 200 -15.06 -1.13 -20.99
C LEU A 200 -14.31 0.16 -21.38
N LEU A 201 -14.80 1.33 -20.94
CA LEU A 201 -14.15 2.61 -21.21
C LEU A 201 -12.75 2.69 -20.61
N GLN A 202 -12.55 2.14 -19.41
CA GLN A 202 -11.23 2.06 -18.78
C GLN A 202 -10.27 1.20 -19.62
N TYR A 203 -10.70 0.01 -20.05
CA TYR A 203 -9.87 -0.86 -20.89
C TYR A 203 -9.58 -0.25 -22.27
N MET A 204 -10.57 0.38 -22.91
CA MET A 204 -10.38 1.12 -24.16
C MET A 204 -9.36 2.25 -24.01
N GLY A 205 -9.43 3.00 -22.91
CA GLY A 205 -8.47 4.05 -22.58
C GLY A 205 -7.05 3.51 -22.37
N GLU A 206 -6.91 2.37 -21.68
CA GLU A 206 -5.61 1.74 -21.43
C GLU A 206 -4.97 1.20 -22.71
N VAL A 207 -5.76 0.59 -23.61
CA VAL A 207 -5.28 0.14 -24.93
C VAL A 207 -4.77 1.34 -25.73
N ARG A 208 -5.50 2.45 -25.78
CA ARG A 208 -5.05 3.68 -26.46
C ARG A 208 -3.78 4.26 -25.86
N ARG A 209 -3.64 4.23 -24.53
CA ARG A 209 -2.46 4.73 -23.83
C ARG A 209 -1.21 3.90 -24.13
N ARG A 210 -1.38 2.58 -24.26
CA ARG A 210 -0.27 1.64 -24.45
C ARG A 210 0.15 1.49 -25.92
N TRP A 211 -0.76 1.69 -26.87
CA TRP A 211 -0.49 1.60 -28.31
C TRP A 211 -1.04 2.80 -29.10
N PRO A 212 -0.59 4.03 -28.83
CA PRO A 212 -1.14 5.23 -29.43
C PRO A 212 -1.09 5.23 -30.96
N GLU A 213 0.00 4.71 -31.55
CA GLU A 213 0.20 4.68 -33.01
C GLU A 213 -0.83 3.83 -33.75
N SER A 214 -1.24 2.69 -33.16
CA SER A 214 -2.19 1.75 -33.78
C SER A 214 -3.65 2.07 -33.49
N THR A 215 -3.92 3.00 -32.57
CA THR A 215 -5.27 3.36 -32.10
C THR A 215 -5.67 4.81 -32.39
N THR A 216 -4.94 5.49 -33.28
CA THR A 216 -5.12 6.93 -33.55
C THR A 216 -6.55 7.27 -34.01
N GLU A 217 -7.18 6.40 -34.80
CA GLU A 217 -8.54 6.59 -35.32
C GLU A 217 -9.64 6.03 -34.38
N MET A 218 -9.26 5.41 -33.27
CA MET A 218 -10.20 4.77 -32.34
C MET A 218 -10.54 5.72 -31.19
N ASP A 219 -11.81 5.99 -30.99
CA ASP A 219 -12.28 6.77 -29.85
C ASP A 219 -12.50 5.91 -28.60
N ALA A 220 -12.36 6.49 -27.41
CA ALA A 220 -12.65 5.81 -26.14
C ALA A 220 -14.14 5.97 -25.78
N SER A 221 -15.02 5.43 -26.63
CA SER A 221 -16.47 5.48 -26.44
C SER A 221 -17.12 4.14 -26.77
N ILE A 222 -18.30 3.88 -26.22
CA ILE A 222 -19.04 2.62 -26.45
C ILE A 222 -19.34 2.42 -27.94
N ALA A 223 -19.54 3.52 -28.69
CA ALA A 223 -19.79 3.49 -30.12
C ALA A 223 -18.62 2.87 -30.92
N ALA A 224 -17.38 3.00 -30.42
CA ALA A 224 -16.19 2.44 -31.03
C ALA A 224 -15.96 0.95 -30.69
N LEU A 225 -16.88 0.29 -29.95
CA LEU A 225 -16.77 -1.13 -29.61
C LEU A 225 -16.50 -2.04 -30.83
N PRO A 226 -17.13 -1.84 -32.02
CA PRO A 226 -16.82 -2.63 -33.21
C PRO A 226 -15.36 -2.51 -33.63
N ASP A 227 -14.79 -1.31 -33.57
CA ASP A 227 -13.41 -1.04 -33.97
C ASP A 227 -12.42 -1.79 -33.05
N PHE A 228 -12.67 -1.81 -31.74
CA PHE A 228 -11.85 -2.57 -30.79
C PHE A 228 -11.96 -4.08 -31.00
N ARG A 229 -13.12 -4.60 -31.41
CA ARG A 229 -13.27 -6.01 -31.75
C ARG A 229 -12.51 -6.37 -33.02
N GLN A 230 -12.59 -5.54 -34.05
CA GLN A 230 -11.82 -5.72 -35.29
C GLN A 230 -10.31 -5.65 -35.02
N PHE A 231 -9.88 -4.70 -34.19
CA PHE A 231 -8.48 -4.60 -33.76
C PHE A 231 -8.02 -5.87 -33.05
N HIS A 232 -8.83 -6.40 -32.13
CA HIS A 232 -8.55 -7.66 -31.45
C HIS A 232 -8.45 -8.83 -32.43
N GLU A 233 -9.40 -8.97 -33.36
CA GLU A 233 -9.37 -10.03 -34.37
C GLU A 233 -8.11 -9.95 -35.23
N ARG A 234 -7.73 -8.76 -35.72
CA ARG A 234 -6.51 -8.57 -36.50
C ARG A 234 -5.25 -8.97 -35.72
N VAL A 235 -5.15 -8.55 -34.46
CA VAL A 235 -4.01 -8.93 -33.59
C VAL A 235 -3.97 -10.46 -33.37
N ALA A 236 -5.13 -11.10 -33.19
CA ALA A 236 -5.23 -12.53 -32.95
C ALA A 236 -4.97 -13.38 -34.21
N SER A 237 -5.37 -12.93 -35.40
CA SER A 237 -5.30 -13.70 -36.64
C SER A 237 -4.08 -13.43 -37.50
N ASP A 238 -3.72 -12.15 -37.72
CA ASP A 238 -2.84 -11.78 -38.83
C ASP A 238 -1.37 -11.72 -38.40
N ASP A 239 -1.12 -11.26 -37.18
CA ASP A 239 0.18 -10.72 -36.82
C ASP A 239 0.92 -11.57 -35.80
N LEU A 240 0.24 -12.22 -34.84
CA LEU A 240 0.95 -12.91 -33.76
C LEU A 240 1.79 -14.11 -34.22
N PRO A 241 1.27 -15.07 -35.03
CA PRO A 241 2.05 -16.24 -35.44
C PRO A 241 3.18 -15.88 -36.43
N LYS A 242 2.92 -14.91 -37.32
CA LYS A 242 3.89 -14.46 -38.32
C LYS A 242 4.99 -13.62 -37.67
N PHE A 243 4.64 -12.68 -36.78
CA PHE A 243 5.64 -11.95 -36.00
C PHE A 243 6.39 -12.87 -35.05
N GLU A 244 5.79 -13.91 -34.48
CA GLU A 244 6.53 -14.89 -33.68
C GLU A 244 7.59 -15.61 -34.54
N ALA A 245 7.23 -16.03 -35.75
CA ALA A 245 8.16 -16.67 -36.68
C ALA A 245 9.26 -15.72 -37.16
N ASP A 246 8.90 -14.52 -37.61
CA ASP A 246 9.83 -13.49 -38.08
C ASP A 246 10.74 -13.01 -36.94
N PHE A 247 10.20 -12.85 -35.73
CA PHE A 247 10.97 -12.50 -34.53
C PHE A 247 11.95 -13.61 -34.15
N LYS A 248 11.51 -14.87 -34.15
CA LYS A 248 12.42 -16.02 -33.93
C LYS A 248 13.53 -16.05 -34.98
N GLN A 249 13.21 -15.77 -36.25
CA GLN A 249 14.19 -15.76 -37.33
C GLN A 249 15.20 -14.61 -37.19
N GLU A 250 14.74 -13.37 -36.98
CA GLU A 250 15.61 -12.20 -36.78
C GLU A 250 16.50 -12.36 -35.53
N LEU A 251 15.92 -12.83 -34.43
CA LEU A 251 16.65 -13.05 -33.19
C LEU A 251 17.71 -14.15 -33.33
N ASN A 252 17.32 -15.32 -33.84
CA ASN A 252 18.22 -16.47 -33.97
C ASN A 252 19.33 -16.20 -34.98
N LYS A 253 19.03 -15.48 -36.07
CA LYS A 253 19.98 -15.32 -37.18
C LYS A 253 20.83 -14.07 -37.09
N ASN A 254 20.27 -12.92 -36.71
CA ASN A 254 20.98 -11.65 -36.74
C ASN A 254 21.52 -11.28 -35.35
N THR A 255 20.69 -11.27 -34.31
CA THR A 255 21.12 -10.79 -32.98
C THR A 255 22.16 -11.71 -32.32
N ILE A 256 21.95 -13.02 -32.33
CA ILE A 256 22.92 -13.96 -31.74
C ILE A 256 24.25 -13.95 -32.50
N ARG A 257 24.21 -13.87 -33.83
CA ARG A 257 25.40 -13.80 -34.68
C ARG A 257 26.19 -12.52 -34.43
N GLU A 258 25.52 -11.39 -34.30
CA GLU A 258 26.16 -10.12 -33.95
C GLU A 258 26.79 -10.16 -32.55
N LEU A 259 26.10 -10.75 -31.56
CA LEU A 259 26.64 -10.89 -30.21
C LEU A 259 27.85 -11.82 -30.16
N ALA A 260 27.83 -12.92 -30.92
CA ALA A 260 28.98 -13.80 -31.10
C ALA A 260 30.14 -13.07 -31.79
N GLY A 261 29.85 -12.27 -32.82
CA GLY A 261 30.82 -11.40 -33.48
C GLY A 261 31.45 -10.39 -32.51
N PHE A 262 30.64 -9.79 -31.65
CA PHE A 262 31.09 -8.85 -30.62
C PHE A 262 31.96 -9.53 -29.56
N ASN A 263 31.57 -10.69 -29.04
CA ASN A 263 32.38 -11.48 -28.11
C ASN A 263 33.75 -11.84 -28.72
N ASN A 264 33.76 -12.30 -29.98
CA ASN A 264 34.99 -12.60 -30.71
C ASN A 264 35.87 -11.36 -30.94
N TRP A 265 35.27 -10.18 -31.15
CA TRP A 265 36.01 -8.93 -31.26
C TRP A 265 36.65 -8.54 -29.92
N LEU A 266 35.92 -8.63 -28.81
CA LEU A 266 36.45 -8.35 -27.47
C LEU A 266 37.60 -9.31 -27.09
N ASN A 267 37.45 -10.61 -27.36
CA ASN A 267 38.52 -11.57 -27.08
C ASN A 267 39.77 -11.30 -27.92
N ARG A 268 39.62 -10.94 -29.21
CA ARG A 268 40.77 -10.52 -30.03
C ARG A 268 41.49 -9.30 -29.47
N GLN A 269 40.76 -8.30 -28.99
CA GLN A 269 41.37 -7.13 -28.35
C GLN A 269 42.08 -7.48 -27.03
N ALA A 270 41.52 -8.43 -26.27
CA ALA A 270 42.16 -8.97 -25.07
C ALA A 270 43.45 -9.76 -25.38
N ASP A 271 43.48 -10.52 -26.47
CA ASP A 271 44.66 -11.25 -26.94
C ASP A 271 45.74 -10.30 -27.50
N GLU A 272 45.33 -9.19 -28.12
CA GLU A 272 46.23 -8.13 -28.56
C GLU A 272 46.97 -7.48 -27.39
N ILE A 273 46.26 -7.24 -26.27
CA ILE A 273 46.89 -6.76 -25.03
C ILE A 273 47.92 -7.76 -24.52
N GLN A 274 47.60 -9.05 -24.50
CA GLN A 274 48.56 -10.10 -24.11
C GLN A 274 49.81 -10.04 -24.99
N SER A 275 49.62 -10.04 -26.31
CA SER A 275 50.72 -10.01 -27.28
C SER A 275 51.61 -8.78 -27.11
N ARG A 276 51.05 -7.63 -26.73
CA ARG A 276 51.81 -6.41 -26.43
C ARG A 276 52.60 -6.54 -25.12
N VAL A 277 52.00 -7.12 -24.08
CA VAL A 277 52.66 -7.34 -22.78
C VAL A 277 53.84 -8.31 -22.94
N ASP A 278 53.66 -9.40 -23.68
CA ASP A 278 54.74 -10.37 -23.95
C ASP A 278 55.94 -9.70 -24.62
N ARG A 279 55.72 -8.85 -25.61
CA ARG A 279 56.80 -8.10 -26.27
C ARG A 279 57.48 -7.08 -25.36
N ILE A 280 56.74 -6.46 -24.43
CA ILE A 280 57.34 -5.56 -23.43
C ILE A 280 58.18 -6.39 -22.46
N ASN A 281 57.72 -7.57 -22.05
CA ASN A 281 58.48 -8.51 -21.21
C ASN A 281 59.76 -8.97 -21.88
N ASP A 282 59.74 -9.29 -23.18
CA ASP A 282 60.95 -9.62 -23.94
C ASP A 282 61.97 -8.47 -23.88
N ALA A 283 61.52 -7.23 -24.03
CA ALA A 283 62.37 -6.04 -23.95
C ALA A 283 62.87 -5.76 -22.52
N MET A 284 62.06 -6.03 -21.48
CA MET A 284 62.47 -5.87 -20.08
C MET A 284 63.41 -6.97 -19.60
N GLY A 285 63.31 -8.20 -20.12
CA GLY A 285 64.21 -9.29 -19.79
C GLY A 285 65.67 -8.99 -20.14
N ALA A 286 65.90 -8.18 -21.18
CA ALA A 286 67.23 -7.71 -21.57
C ALA A 286 67.80 -6.62 -20.63
N ILE A 287 66.96 -6.03 -19.77
CA ILE A 287 67.35 -4.96 -18.84
C ILE A 287 67.65 -5.59 -17.47
N ASP A 288 68.84 -5.31 -16.93
CA ASP A 288 69.08 -5.57 -15.51
C ASP A 288 68.29 -4.56 -14.67
N TYR A 289 67.29 -5.04 -13.95
CA TYR A 289 66.58 -4.24 -12.95
C TYR A 289 67.47 -4.06 -11.73
N SER A 290 68.05 -5.15 -11.24
CA SER A 290 69.11 -5.18 -10.23
C SER A 290 70.22 -6.13 -10.70
N PRO A 291 71.45 -6.09 -10.16
CA PRO A 291 72.47 -7.06 -10.54
C PRO A 291 71.96 -8.50 -10.40
N GLY A 292 71.93 -9.24 -11.52
CA GLY A 292 71.43 -10.62 -11.59
C GLY A 292 69.91 -10.79 -11.62
N ARG A 293 69.12 -9.71 -11.71
CA ARG A 293 67.65 -9.76 -11.66
C ARG A 293 67.00 -8.92 -12.75
N TYR A 294 65.88 -9.40 -13.26
CA TYR A 294 65.08 -8.74 -14.29
C TYR A 294 63.64 -8.59 -13.83
N ILE A 295 62.84 -7.83 -14.58
CA ILE A 295 61.45 -7.56 -14.23
C ILE A 295 60.50 -8.01 -15.33
N THR A 296 59.39 -8.64 -14.93
CA THR A 296 58.33 -9.13 -15.82
C THR A 296 57.00 -8.51 -15.42
N LEU A 297 56.23 -8.03 -16.39
CA LEU A 297 54.83 -7.65 -16.19
C LEU A 297 53.96 -8.89 -16.25
N GLU A 298 53.20 -9.12 -15.19
CA GLU A 298 52.24 -10.20 -15.09
C GLU A 298 50.83 -9.68 -15.38
N LYS A 299 50.11 -10.42 -16.21
CA LYS A 299 48.71 -10.14 -16.55
C LYS A 299 47.81 -11.06 -15.73
N GLU A 300 47.20 -10.52 -14.70
CA GLU A 300 46.19 -11.21 -13.91
C GLU A 300 44.77 -10.88 -14.40
N ARG A 301 43.82 -11.78 -14.16
CA ARG A 301 42.40 -11.48 -14.44
C ARG A 301 41.85 -10.56 -13.36
N THR A 302 41.00 -9.61 -13.77
CA THR A 302 40.33 -8.72 -12.82
C THR A 302 39.48 -9.51 -11.82
N VAL A 303 39.46 -9.04 -10.57
CA VAL A 303 38.53 -9.51 -9.51
C VAL A 303 37.17 -8.81 -9.55
N ASN A 304 37.00 -7.85 -10.47
CA ASN A 304 35.74 -7.13 -10.61
C ASN A 304 34.62 -8.08 -11.06
N THR A 305 33.64 -8.28 -10.18
CA THR A 305 32.52 -9.20 -10.38
C THR A 305 31.62 -8.81 -11.56
N GLU A 306 31.49 -7.53 -11.88
CA GLU A 306 30.69 -7.07 -13.02
C GLU A 306 31.32 -7.47 -14.35
N VAL A 307 32.65 -7.39 -14.44
CA VAL A 307 33.41 -7.77 -15.64
C VAL A 307 33.43 -9.29 -15.79
N GLN A 308 33.64 -10.03 -14.69
CA GLN A 308 33.58 -11.49 -14.71
C GLN A 308 32.19 -12.00 -15.09
N GLY A 309 31.14 -11.44 -14.49
CA GLY A 309 29.74 -11.78 -14.80
C GLY A 309 29.40 -11.50 -16.26
N PHE A 310 29.76 -10.33 -16.78
CA PHE A 310 29.53 -9.98 -18.19
C PHE A 310 30.19 -10.97 -19.16
N ARG A 311 31.45 -11.35 -18.90
CA ARG A 311 32.16 -12.31 -19.75
C ARG A 311 31.54 -13.70 -19.69
N GLN A 312 31.06 -14.12 -18.52
CA GLN A 312 30.36 -15.39 -18.38
C GLN A 312 29.01 -15.34 -19.11
N ASP A 313 28.22 -14.27 -18.93
CA ASP A 313 26.94 -14.06 -19.61
C ASP A 313 27.12 -14.07 -21.14
N LEU A 314 28.11 -13.36 -21.67
CA LEU A 314 28.45 -13.39 -23.11
C LEU A 314 28.86 -14.79 -23.57
N ARG A 315 29.65 -15.51 -22.78
CA ARG A 315 30.07 -16.87 -23.14
C ARG A 315 28.89 -17.83 -23.15
N THR A 316 28.04 -17.81 -22.13
CA THR A 316 26.82 -18.64 -22.08
C THR A 316 25.91 -18.32 -23.27
N ALA A 317 25.72 -17.05 -23.59
CA ALA A 317 24.90 -16.62 -24.72
C ALA A 317 25.48 -17.00 -26.10
N THR A 318 26.78 -17.28 -26.20
CA THR A 318 27.48 -17.53 -27.50
C THR A 318 28.00 -18.96 -27.68
N THR A 319 28.19 -19.74 -26.61
CA THR A 319 28.84 -21.08 -26.66
C THR A 319 28.06 -22.07 -27.53
N ASP A 320 26.73 -21.95 -27.57
CA ASP A 320 25.90 -22.89 -28.33
C ASP A 320 25.36 -22.31 -29.65
N ALA A 321 25.77 -21.10 -30.05
CA ALA A 321 25.38 -20.51 -31.33
C ALA A 321 25.93 -21.31 -32.55
N VAL A 322 26.88 -22.21 -32.30
CA VAL A 322 27.52 -23.08 -33.31
C VAL A 322 26.73 -24.38 -33.55
N ASN A 323 25.83 -24.77 -32.63
CA ASN A 323 25.01 -25.99 -32.72
C ASN A 323 23.54 -25.61 -32.97
N ALA A 324 23.24 -25.20 -34.21
CA ALA A 324 21.99 -24.55 -34.60
C ALA A 324 20.83 -25.51 -34.96
N GLU A 325 20.69 -26.67 -34.30
CA GLU A 325 19.68 -27.68 -34.68
C GLU A 325 18.62 -28.01 -33.62
N ASP A 326 18.70 -27.47 -32.39
CA ASP A 326 17.73 -27.81 -31.32
C ASP A 326 16.82 -26.63 -30.93
N ASP A 327 15.55 -26.71 -31.35
CA ASP A 327 14.47 -25.72 -31.14
C ASP A 327 14.12 -25.50 -29.65
N ARG A 328 14.51 -26.43 -28.76
CA ARG A 328 14.15 -26.37 -27.33
C ARG A 328 15.05 -25.44 -26.49
N TYR A 329 16.15 -24.93 -27.05
CA TYR A 329 17.12 -24.08 -26.35
C TYR A 329 16.97 -22.57 -26.66
N SER A 330 15.96 -22.14 -27.41
CA SER A 330 15.89 -20.74 -27.89
C SER A 330 15.38 -19.73 -26.86
N GLU A 331 14.51 -20.12 -25.90
CA GLU A 331 13.84 -19.16 -25.02
C GLU A 331 14.70 -18.73 -23.82
N GLU A 332 15.44 -19.65 -23.19
CA GLU A 332 16.39 -19.27 -22.12
C GLU A 332 17.51 -18.37 -22.69
N ARG A 333 18.00 -18.69 -23.90
CA ARG A 333 18.96 -17.85 -24.63
C ARG A 333 18.39 -16.48 -24.96
N PHE A 334 17.12 -16.41 -25.34
CA PHE A 334 16.44 -15.14 -25.57
C PHE A 334 16.47 -14.27 -24.32
N ARG A 335 16.14 -14.83 -23.15
CA ARG A 335 16.17 -14.10 -21.88
C ARG A 335 17.58 -13.64 -21.51
N ASP A 336 18.60 -14.44 -21.81
CA ASP A 336 19.99 -14.09 -21.56
C ASP A 336 20.48 -12.96 -22.47
N VAL A 337 20.21 -13.05 -23.77
CA VAL A 337 20.56 -12.00 -24.75
C VAL A 337 19.78 -10.72 -24.48
N GLN A 338 18.48 -10.82 -24.21
CA GLN A 338 17.62 -9.70 -23.85
C GLN A 338 18.16 -8.97 -22.62
N ARG A 339 18.54 -9.70 -21.56
CA ARG A 339 19.10 -9.13 -20.33
C ARG A 339 20.38 -8.31 -20.58
N ILE A 340 21.26 -8.78 -21.47
CA ILE A 340 22.48 -8.04 -21.84
C ILE A 340 22.13 -6.78 -22.64
N ILE A 341 21.26 -6.89 -23.65
CA ILE A 341 20.89 -5.78 -24.53
C ILE A 341 20.10 -4.71 -23.79
N GLU A 342 19.15 -5.08 -22.93
CA GLU A 342 18.40 -4.14 -22.09
C GLU A 342 19.33 -3.34 -21.19
N LYS A 343 20.35 -4.00 -20.63
CA LYS A 343 21.35 -3.34 -19.80
C LYS A 343 22.26 -2.41 -20.62
N PHE A 344 22.56 -2.73 -21.88
CA PHE A 344 23.24 -1.79 -22.80
C PHE A 344 22.39 -0.60 -23.21
N ARG A 345 21.08 -0.80 -23.42
CA ARG A 345 20.13 0.29 -23.74
C ARG A 345 19.89 1.22 -22.56
N GLY A 346 20.06 0.73 -21.35
CA GLY A 346 19.79 1.45 -20.11
C GLY A 346 18.36 1.22 -19.68
N ARG A 347 18.17 0.49 -18.58
CA ARG A 347 16.85 0.16 -18.06
C ARG A 347 16.19 1.40 -17.44
N VAL A 348 14.86 1.46 -17.51
CA VAL A 348 14.06 2.57 -16.96
C VAL A 348 14.36 2.70 -15.47
N GLY A 349 14.83 3.88 -15.05
CA GLY A 349 15.23 4.17 -13.66
C GLY A 349 16.70 3.86 -13.31
N HIS A 350 17.48 3.25 -14.21
CA HIS A 350 18.87 2.87 -13.97
C HIS A 350 19.84 3.29 -15.10
N ALA A 351 19.43 4.21 -15.98
CA ALA A 351 20.17 4.56 -17.20
C ALA A 351 21.64 4.98 -16.95
N ASP A 352 21.92 5.77 -15.91
CA ASP A 352 23.28 6.23 -15.62
C ASP A 352 24.17 5.10 -15.09
N THR A 353 23.62 4.24 -14.21
CA THR A 353 24.32 3.06 -13.67
C THR A 353 24.63 2.06 -14.79
N ASP A 354 23.65 1.79 -15.65
CA ASP A 354 23.78 0.86 -16.77
C ASP A 354 24.77 1.38 -17.84
N ARG A 355 24.82 2.70 -18.08
CA ARG A 355 25.81 3.32 -18.96
C ARG A 355 27.23 3.23 -18.38
N ALA A 356 27.39 3.45 -17.08
CA ALA A 356 28.69 3.31 -16.41
C ALA A 356 29.17 1.85 -16.42
N TRP A 357 28.26 0.91 -16.15
CA TRP A 357 28.51 -0.53 -16.26
C TRP A 357 28.94 -0.90 -17.68
N THR A 358 28.20 -0.46 -18.71
CA THR A 358 28.51 -0.74 -20.12
C THR A 358 29.92 -0.30 -20.46
N ARG A 359 30.28 0.97 -20.18
CA ARG A 359 31.64 1.49 -20.44
C ARG A 359 32.72 0.68 -19.74
N ARG A 360 32.45 0.21 -18.52
CA ARG A 360 33.41 -0.57 -17.72
C ARG A 360 33.63 -1.96 -18.31
N VAL A 361 32.56 -2.67 -18.66
CA VAL A 361 32.65 -4.07 -19.11
C VAL A 361 33.06 -4.21 -20.57
N THR A 362 32.75 -3.24 -21.43
CA THR A 362 33.15 -3.25 -22.86
C THR A 362 34.61 -2.85 -23.07
N ASP A 363 35.22 -2.15 -22.12
CA ASP A 363 36.64 -1.82 -22.18
C ASP A 363 37.49 -2.99 -21.68
N VAL A 364 38.14 -3.68 -22.63
CA VAL A 364 38.97 -4.87 -22.36
C VAL A 364 40.15 -4.59 -21.44
N ARG A 365 40.56 -3.32 -21.26
CA ARG A 365 41.63 -2.96 -20.32
C ARG A 365 41.22 -3.24 -18.87
N ASN A 366 39.92 -3.12 -18.56
CA ASN A 366 39.39 -3.42 -17.23
C ASN A 366 39.28 -4.93 -16.95
N TRP A 367 39.55 -5.79 -17.94
CA TRP A 367 39.48 -7.25 -17.80
C TRP A 367 40.72 -7.83 -17.12
N PHE A 368 41.79 -7.03 -17.06
CA PHE A 368 43.08 -7.44 -16.54
C PHE A 368 43.55 -6.48 -15.46
N ILE A 369 44.35 -7.01 -14.54
CA ILE A 369 45.13 -6.25 -13.58
C ILE A 369 46.58 -6.57 -13.89
N PHE A 370 47.42 -5.55 -13.94
CA PHE A 370 48.84 -5.71 -14.21
C PHE A 370 49.62 -5.57 -12.90
N SER A 371 50.48 -6.55 -12.65
CA SER A 371 51.48 -6.53 -11.58
C SER A 371 52.87 -6.64 -12.21
N ALA A 372 53.90 -6.27 -11.48
CA ALA A 372 55.28 -6.52 -11.89
C ALA A 372 55.95 -7.49 -10.92
N SER A 373 56.69 -8.46 -11.44
CA SER A 373 57.45 -9.43 -10.64
C SER A 373 58.93 -9.27 -10.96
N GLU A 374 59.75 -8.99 -9.94
CA GLU A 374 61.21 -9.07 -10.04
C GLU A 374 61.62 -10.53 -9.87
N ARG A 375 62.37 -11.06 -10.84
CA ARG A 375 62.75 -12.46 -10.92
C ARG A 375 64.26 -12.61 -11.05
N ASP A 376 64.79 -13.68 -10.48
CA ASP A 376 66.19 -14.05 -10.63
C ASP A 376 66.50 -14.46 -12.08
N ARG A 377 67.62 -14.00 -12.64
CA ARG A 377 67.97 -14.24 -14.04
C ARG A 377 68.36 -15.70 -14.30
N ASP A 378 68.91 -16.39 -13.32
CA ASP A 378 69.43 -17.75 -13.47
C ASP A 378 68.38 -18.81 -13.07
N THR A 379 67.60 -18.55 -12.02
CA THR A 379 66.60 -19.52 -11.51
C THR A 379 65.16 -19.23 -11.94
N ASP A 380 64.89 -18.04 -12.49
CA ASP A 380 63.53 -17.56 -12.80
C ASP A 380 62.59 -17.52 -11.58
N GLU A 381 63.13 -17.61 -10.36
CA GLU A 381 62.33 -17.57 -9.14
C GLU A 381 61.89 -16.12 -8.85
N GLU A 382 60.63 -15.98 -8.45
CA GLU A 382 60.08 -14.69 -8.02
C GLU A 382 60.78 -14.22 -6.74
N TRP A 383 61.44 -13.07 -6.84
CA TRP A 383 62.07 -12.40 -5.72
C TRP A 383 61.12 -11.45 -5.03
N GLU A 384 60.46 -10.58 -5.80
CA GLU A 384 59.58 -9.55 -5.26
C GLU A 384 58.43 -9.22 -6.21
N HIS A 385 57.21 -9.27 -5.68
CA HIS A 385 55.98 -8.91 -6.40
C HIS A 385 55.59 -7.44 -6.11
N TYR A 386 55.17 -6.71 -7.14
CA TYR A 386 54.75 -5.31 -7.07
C TYR A 386 53.31 -5.17 -7.57
N ARG A 387 52.37 -4.97 -6.63
CA ARG A 387 50.98 -4.60 -6.90
C ARG A 387 50.75 -3.10 -6.66
N ASP A 388 49.81 -2.53 -7.41
CA ASP A 388 49.45 -1.10 -7.41
C ASP A 388 49.10 -0.55 -6.01
N SER A 389 48.66 -1.41 -5.07
CA SER A 389 48.24 -1.04 -3.72
C SER A 389 49.28 -1.22 -2.60
N ASP A 390 50.46 -1.79 -2.87
CA ASP A 390 51.41 -2.10 -1.80
C ASP A 390 52.28 -0.88 -1.43
N GLY A 391 52.33 -0.60 -0.13
CA GLY A 391 52.99 0.54 0.51
C GLY A 391 54.51 0.48 0.49
N LYS A 392 55.13 0.37 -0.68
CA LYS A 392 56.59 0.36 -0.87
C LYS A 392 57.17 1.76 -1.11
N SER A 393 58.47 1.90 -0.80
CA SER A 393 59.25 3.15 -0.88
C SER A 393 59.14 3.81 -2.25
N GLY A 394 58.89 5.12 -2.29
CA GLY A 394 58.68 5.87 -3.53
C GLY A 394 59.77 5.65 -4.60
N GLY A 395 61.02 5.45 -4.18
CA GLY A 395 62.14 5.22 -5.09
C GLY A 395 62.07 3.90 -5.87
N GLN A 396 61.46 2.84 -5.33
CA GLN A 396 61.26 1.57 -6.05
C GLN A 396 60.14 1.71 -7.10
N LYS A 397 59.05 2.41 -6.78
CA LYS A 397 57.96 2.68 -7.73
C LYS A 397 58.45 3.50 -8.92
N GLU A 398 59.34 4.47 -8.67
CA GLU A 398 59.98 5.26 -9.73
C GLU A 398 60.91 4.41 -10.60
N LYS A 399 61.78 3.59 -9.99
CA LYS A 399 62.70 2.72 -10.72
C LYS A 399 61.93 1.74 -11.62
N LEU A 400 60.85 1.16 -11.11
CA LEU A 400 59.92 0.33 -11.87
C LEU A 400 59.31 1.09 -13.04
N ALA A 401 58.74 2.27 -12.79
CA ALA A 401 58.13 3.10 -13.82
C ALA A 401 59.10 3.46 -14.95
N TYR A 402 60.35 3.81 -14.61
CA TYR A 402 61.38 4.10 -15.62
C TYR A 402 61.78 2.87 -16.42
N THR A 403 61.85 1.69 -15.78
CA THR A 403 62.16 0.43 -16.47
C THR A 403 61.07 0.09 -17.48
N ILE A 404 59.80 0.18 -17.06
CA ILE A 404 58.64 -0.04 -17.93
C ILE A 404 58.60 0.99 -19.06
N LEU A 405 58.86 2.26 -18.77
CA LEU A 405 58.90 3.33 -19.77
C LEU A 405 60.00 3.06 -20.81
N ALA A 406 61.21 2.73 -20.36
CA ALA A 406 62.34 2.44 -21.23
C ALA A 406 62.10 1.21 -22.11
N ALA A 407 61.52 0.14 -21.56
CA ALA A 407 61.14 -1.04 -22.34
C ALA A 407 59.99 -0.75 -23.31
N SER A 408 59.03 0.10 -22.93
CA SER A 408 57.94 0.55 -23.80
C SER A 408 58.46 1.39 -24.97
N LEU A 409 59.43 2.29 -24.71
CA LEU A 409 60.13 3.05 -25.75
C LEU A 409 60.97 2.13 -26.64
N ALA A 410 61.66 1.15 -26.04
CA ALA A 410 62.41 0.14 -26.78
C ALA A 410 61.50 -0.65 -27.73
N TYR A 411 60.31 -1.02 -27.27
CA TYR A 411 59.29 -1.63 -28.10
C TYR A 411 58.81 -0.69 -29.22
N GLN A 412 58.46 0.56 -28.91
CA GLN A 412 57.92 1.50 -29.89
C GLN A 412 58.91 1.85 -31.01
N PHE A 413 60.20 1.88 -30.70
CA PHE A 413 61.27 2.13 -31.67
C PHE A 413 61.86 0.84 -32.29
N GLY A 414 61.35 -0.35 -31.94
CA GLY A 414 61.85 -1.63 -32.45
C GLY A 414 63.33 -1.87 -32.12
N LEU A 415 63.75 -1.53 -30.91
CA LEU A 415 65.16 -1.52 -30.49
C LEU A 415 65.67 -2.94 -30.25
N GLU A 416 66.65 -3.38 -31.03
CA GLU A 416 67.48 -4.55 -30.69
C GLU A 416 68.60 -4.14 -29.73
N TRP A 417 68.64 -4.78 -28.57
CA TRP A 417 69.67 -4.57 -27.55
C TRP A 417 71.05 -5.00 -28.08
N GLY A 418 71.99 -4.05 -28.17
CA GLY A 418 73.37 -4.30 -28.63
C GLY A 418 73.70 -3.79 -30.05
N ALA A 419 72.75 -3.20 -30.78
CA ALA A 419 73.02 -2.62 -32.09
C ALA A 419 73.85 -1.32 -31.97
N THR A 420 75.10 -1.35 -32.47
CA THR A 420 76.11 -0.29 -32.22
C THR A 420 75.89 0.99 -33.04
N ARG A 421 74.93 1.01 -33.98
CA ARG A 421 74.46 2.20 -34.72
C ARG A 421 73.17 1.88 -35.48
N SER A 422 72.05 2.38 -34.99
CA SER A 422 70.81 2.43 -35.78
C SER A 422 70.74 3.75 -36.57
N ARG A 423 70.10 3.73 -37.74
CA ARG A 423 69.78 4.91 -38.57
C ARG A 423 68.50 5.62 -38.13
N ASP A 424 67.87 5.17 -37.04
CA ASP A 424 66.59 5.70 -36.55
C ASP A 424 66.79 6.91 -35.63
N PHE A 425 65.95 7.93 -35.80
CA PHE A 425 65.91 9.08 -34.91
C PHE A 425 65.11 8.73 -33.65
N ARG A 426 65.83 8.62 -32.51
CA ARG A 426 65.26 8.21 -31.22
C ARG A 426 65.42 9.37 -30.24
N PHE A 427 64.38 10.18 -30.11
CA PHE A 427 64.41 11.38 -29.27
C PHE A 427 63.27 11.36 -28.25
N ALA A 428 63.61 11.58 -26.99
CA ALA A 428 62.66 11.65 -25.88
C ALA A 428 62.82 12.97 -25.13
N VAL A 429 61.70 13.66 -24.92
CA VAL A 429 61.63 14.85 -24.07
C VAL A 429 61.04 14.43 -22.73
N ILE A 430 61.74 14.75 -21.64
CA ILE A 430 61.27 14.49 -20.28
C ILE A 430 61.08 15.84 -19.60
N ASP A 431 59.83 16.24 -19.47
CA ASP A 431 59.45 17.44 -18.71
C ASP A 431 59.33 17.11 -17.21
N GLU A 432 59.66 18.08 -16.36
CA GLU A 432 59.79 17.92 -14.90
C GLU A 432 60.53 16.65 -14.46
N ALA A 433 61.56 16.30 -15.21
CA ALA A 433 62.32 15.09 -14.98
C ALA A 433 62.94 15.08 -13.57
N PHE A 434 62.82 13.97 -12.86
CA PHE A 434 63.55 13.69 -11.62
C PHE A 434 63.28 14.68 -10.46
N GLY A 435 62.22 15.50 -10.55
CA GLY A 435 61.92 16.54 -9.56
C GLY A 435 61.52 16.02 -8.17
N ARG A 436 60.97 14.80 -8.08
CA ARG A 436 60.57 14.14 -6.82
C ARG A 436 61.32 12.83 -6.55
N GLY A 437 62.14 12.39 -7.49
CA GLY A 437 62.77 11.08 -7.43
C GLY A 437 64.10 11.04 -6.70
N SER A 438 64.44 9.83 -6.25
CA SER A 438 65.74 9.58 -5.62
C SER A 438 66.87 9.71 -6.65
N ASP A 439 68.04 10.17 -6.21
CA ASP A 439 69.21 10.33 -7.10
C ASP A 439 69.65 8.97 -7.68
N ALA A 440 69.46 7.87 -6.94
CA ALA A 440 69.75 6.51 -7.38
C ALA A 440 68.80 6.04 -8.50
N SER A 441 67.48 6.28 -8.35
CA SER A 441 66.49 5.93 -9.38
C SER A 441 66.69 6.76 -10.66
N THR A 442 67.11 8.02 -10.50
CA THR A 442 67.42 8.93 -11.61
C THR A 442 68.62 8.44 -12.42
N ARG A 443 69.74 8.09 -11.74
CA ARG A 443 70.93 7.54 -12.42
C ARG A 443 70.61 6.25 -13.16
N TYR A 444 69.86 5.36 -12.52
CA TYR A 444 69.40 4.12 -13.15
C TYR A 444 68.62 4.38 -14.45
N ALA A 445 67.68 5.32 -14.44
CA ALA A 445 66.91 5.68 -15.63
C ALA A 445 67.80 6.26 -16.75
N LEU A 446 68.74 7.13 -16.40
CA LEU A 446 69.67 7.73 -17.37
C LEU A 446 70.63 6.70 -17.98
N ASP A 447 71.19 5.80 -17.16
CA ASP A 447 71.98 4.67 -17.63
C ASP A 447 71.20 3.80 -18.59
N LEU A 448 69.91 3.57 -18.29
CA LEU A 448 69.04 2.76 -19.10
C LEU A 448 68.76 3.39 -20.46
N PHE A 449 68.41 4.68 -20.49
CA PHE A 449 68.19 5.42 -21.74
C PHE A 449 69.47 5.56 -22.57
N ALA A 450 70.63 5.72 -21.92
CA ALA A 450 71.92 5.75 -22.59
C ALA A 450 72.23 4.39 -23.26
N LYS A 451 71.99 3.26 -22.57
CA LYS A 451 72.13 1.91 -23.14
C LYS A 451 71.19 1.67 -24.33
N LEU A 452 69.99 2.26 -24.30
CA LEU A 452 69.02 2.22 -25.39
C LEU A 452 69.37 3.14 -26.57
N GLY A 453 70.39 3.99 -26.43
CA GLY A 453 70.81 4.93 -27.47
C GLY A 453 69.78 6.03 -27.75
N LEU A 454 68.99 6.42 -26.75
CA LEU A 454 68.02 7.52 -26.87
C LEU A 454 68.71 8.88 -26.76
N GLN A 455 68.34 9.83 -27.61
CA GLN A 455 68.66 11.24 -27.46
C GLN A 455 67.67 11.87 -26.48
N LEU A 456 68.16 12.44 -25.39
CA LEU A 456 67.31 12.99 -24.33
C LEU A 456 67.35 14.52 -24.33
N LEU A 457 66.18 15.14 -24.22
CA LEU A 457 66.02 16.53 -23.78
C LEU A 457 65.33 16.54 -22.42
N ILE A 458 66.08 16.94 -21.40
CA ILE A 458 65.63 16.88 -20.01
C ILE A 458 65.35 18.30 -19.53
N VAL A 459 64.11 18.54 -19.08
CA VAL A 459 63.73 19.78 -18.40
C VAL A 459 63.62 19.46 -16.91
N THR A 460 64.52 20.03 -16.11
CA THR A 460 64.59 19.78 -14.66
C THR A 460 64.88 21.08 -13.89
N PRO A 461 64.38 21.21 -12.65
CA PRO A 461 64.82 22.28 -11.75
C PRO A 461 66.33 22.27 -11.51
N LEU A 462 66.90 23.44 -11.20
CA LEU A 462 68.35 23.67 -11.03
C LEU A 462 69.00 22.73 -9.98
N GLN A 463 68.22 22.27 -8.99
CA GLN A 463 68.68 21.46 -7.86
C GLN A 463 69.21 20.07 -8.28
N LYS A 464 68.74 19.52 -9.40
CA LYS A 464 69.05 18.14 -9.85
C LYS A 464 70.12 18.06 -10.95
N VAL A 465 70.73 19.20 -11.29
CA VAL A 465 71.75 19.27 -12.37
C VAL A 465 72.92 18.30 -12.13
N HIS A 466 73.37 18.13 -10.89
CA HIS A 466 74.50 17.27 -10.54
C HIS A 466 74.28 15.76 -10.83
N VAL A 467 73.02 15.30 -10.93
CA VAL A 467 72.70 13.90 -11.22
C VAL A 467 72.66 13.62 -12.72
N ILE A 468 72.26 14.62 -13.52
CA ILE A 468 72.15 14.53 -14.98
C ILE A 468 73.42 14.95 -15.71
N GLU A 469 74.29 15.75 -15.07
CA GLU A 469 75.56 16.28 -15.60
C GLU A 469 76.39 15.23 -16.36
N PRO A 470 76.57 13.98 -15.87
CA PRO A 470 77.37 12.97 -16.57
C PRO A 470 76.77 12.48 -17.89
N TYR A 471 75.47 12.69 -18.12
CA TYR A 471 74.71 12.11 -19.24
C TYR A 471 74.34 13.13 -20.31
N VAL A 472 74.64 14.42 -20.12
CA VAL A 472 74.25 15.50 -21.03
C VAL A 472 75.46 16.16 -21.68
N ARG A 473 75.31 16.58 -22.94
CA ARG A 473 76.38 17.25 -23.71
C ARG A 473 76.32 18.78 -23.63
N ALA A 474 75.13 19.32 -23.44
CA ALA A 474 74.87 20.74 -23.33
C ALA A 474 73.76 20.98 -22.31
N ILE A 475 73.82 22.11 -21.60
CA ILE A 475 72.82 22.54 -20.63
C ILE A 475 72.29 23.90 -21.07
N GLY A 476 70.96 24.02 -21.12
CA GLY A 476 70.26 25.27 -21.35
C GLY A 476 69.69 25.81 -20.05
N PHE A 477 70.20 26.95 -19.58
CA PHE A 477 69.63 27.68 -18.44
C PHE A 477 68.58 28.66 -18.93
N VAL A 478 67.34 28.46 -18.48
CA VAL A 478 66.23 29.38 -18.71
C VAL A 478 66.01 30.20 -17.45
N ASP A 479 66.03 31.52 -17.57
CA ASP A 479 65.64 32.43 -16.50
C ASP A 479 64.84 33.63 -17.04
N ASN A 480 64.13 34.31 -16.15
CA ASN A 480 63.27 35.44 -16.48
C ASN A 480 63.53 36.60 -15.49
N PRO A 481 64.65 37.31 -15.63
CA PRO A 481 65.08 38.32 -14.65
C PRO A 481 64.18 39.55 -14.60
N SER A 482 63.37 39.82 -15.64
CA SER A 482 62.54 41.03 -15.75
C SER A 482 61.03 40.76 -15.74
N THR A 483 60.62 39.50 -15.53
CA THR A 483 59.26 38.96 -15.68
C THR A 483 58.56 39.19 -17.03
N LYS A 484 59.18 39.91 -17.98
CA LYS A 484 58.63 40.27 -19.29
C LYS A 484 59.06 39.34 -20.43
N TYR A 485 60.19 38.65 -20.31
CA TYR A 485 60.68 37.72 -21.34
C TYR A 485 61.61 36.68 -20.73
N SER A 486 61.49 35.42 -21.17
CA SER A 486 62.44 34.36 -20.84
C SER A 486 63.70 34.51 -21.69
N ARG A 487 64.87 34.32 -21.08
CA ARG A 487 66.15 34.17 -21.79
C ARG A 487 66.66 32.74 -21.63
N LEU A 488 67.30 32.22 -22.67
CA LEU A 488 67.93 30.90 -22.68
C LEU A 488 69.44 31.10 -22.90
N GLN A 489 70.24 30.64 -21.95
CA GLN A 489 71.69 30.57 -22.06
C GLN A 489 72.11 29.12 -22.25
N THR A 490 72.75 28.80 -23.38
CA THR A 490 73.22 27.45 -23.65
C THR A 490 74.72 27.38 -23.40
N LEU A 491 75.15 26.38 -22.62
CA LEU A 491 76.54 26.08 -22.33
C LEU A 491 76.82 24.63 -22.70
N SER A 492 77.98 24.36 -23.29
CA SER A 492 78.48 22.98 -23.35
C SER A 492 78.84 22.50 -21.94
N ILE A 493 78.84 21.18 -21.74
CA ILE A 493 79.18 20.61 -20.41
C ILE A 493 80.62 20.98 -19.99
N GLU A 494 81.54 21.11 -20.95
CA GLU A 494 82.93 21.55 -20.72
C GLU A 494 83.03 23.02 -20.28
N GLU A 495 82.19 23.90 -20.84
CA GLU A 495 82.08 25.30 -20.40
C GLU A 495 81.41 25.40 -19.03
N PHE A 496 80.41 24.56 -18.75
CA PHE A 496 79.76 24.48 -17.45
C PHE A 496 80.74 24.07 -16.34
N HIS A 497 81.55 23.03 -16.56
CA HIS A 497 82.60 22.63 -15.60
C HIS A 497 83.60 23.76 -15.36
N ARG A 498 84.12 24.40 -16.43
CA ARG A 498 85.05 25.53 -16.31
C ARG A 498 84.46 26.72 -15.54
N GLN A 499 83.19 27.04 -15.75
CA GLN A 499 82.52 28.13 -15.03
C GLN A 499 82.20 27.77 -13.58
N ARG A 500 81.93 26.50 -13.27
CA ARG A 500 81.77 26.00 -11.89
C ARG A 500 83.11 26.09 -11.15
N ASP A 501 84.19 25.61 -11.77
CA ASP A 501 85.52 25.59 -11.17
C ASP A 501 86.14 27.00 -11.02
N ALA A 502 85.65 27.98 -11.80
CA ALA A 502 86.01 29.41 -11.64
C ALA A 502 85.13 30.18 -10.65
N ARG A 503 84.03 29.56 -10.18
CA ARG A 503 83.07 30.16 -9.22
C ARG A 503 83.04 29.46 -7.85
N GLY A 504 83.62 28.26 -7.74
CA GLY A 504 83.97 27.60 -6.48
C GLY A 504 85.36 28.00 -6.03
#